data_AF-A0A1Q5D9P9-F1
#
_entry.id   AF-A0A1Q5D9P9-F1
#
_cell.length_a   1.000
_cell.length_b   1.000
_cell.length_c   1.000
_cell.angle_alpha   90.00
_cell.angle_beta   90.00
_cell.angle_gamma   90.00
#
_symmetry.space_group_name_H-M   'P 1'
#
loop_
_entity.id
_entity.type
_entity.pdbx_description
1 polymer ?
#
loop_
_entity_poly.entity_id
_entity_poly.type
_entity_poly.pdbx_seq_one_letter_code
_entity_poly.pdbx_strand_id
1 'polypeptide(L)'
;MRRHAARWPTGIGAFVLGLAVLTGCAIDKGSALAADFEESWAGTPDVADIRTTKNNTLPFSGTSTGTLVLEDGTPADRVRELADELGEYVARNDATSGRITAGGITFSVVADRTRTREVLALWQSLEADGQVKGADIEDAPWKGEADRWRIDVDAAGMKGGMVLFKDISAEGGSHRPLPGVTVLKVEGPGLLVESAFGDRFPTEAVAAYDAVSARYPVAAATLRRDAVSGSAVRIVVPLSADIEQAGELARSAAPNLGDAVEVVGEGR
;
A
#
# COMPACT_ATOMS: atom_id res chain seq x y z
N MET A 1 26.02 63.13 68.70
CA MET A 1 27.33 62.62 68.20
C MET A 1 27.10 61.93 66.87
N ARG A 2 27.37 62.62 65.76
CA ARG A 2 28.52 62.38 64.82
C ARG A 2 28.51 60.97 64.21
N ARG A 3 27.99 60.87 62.97
CA ARG A 3 28.73 60.63 61.70
C ARG A 3 29.29 59.20 61.57
N HIS A 4 28.87 58.45 60.56
CA HIS A 4 29.66 58.26 59.33
C HIS A 4 28.88 57.45 58.28
N ALA A 5 28.90 58.01 57.06
CA ALA A 5 28.55 57.34 55.81
C ALA A 5 29.75 56.54 55.28
N ALA A 6 29.47 55.44 54.58
CA ALA A 6 30.31 54.80 53.56
C ALA A 6 29.36 53.90 52.73
N ARG A 7 28.88 54.23 51.52
CA ARG A 7 29.55 54.47 50.22
C ARG A 7 30.49 53.33 49.75
N TRP A 8 29.87 52.39 49.01
CA TRP A 8 30.36 51.68 47.79
C TRP A 8 31.51 50.65 47.97
N PRO A 9 31.64 49.60 47.11
CA PRO A 9 31.28 49.58 45.69
C PRO A 9 30.39 48.45 45.18
N THR A 10 29.67 48.83 44.12
CA THR A 10 29.17 48.04 43.00
C THR A 10 30.22 47.06 42.48
N GLY A 11 30.08 45.79 42.86
CA GLY A 11 30.63 44.67 42.10
C GLY A 11 29.62 44.26 41.04
N ILE A 12 29.73 44.82 39.84
CA ILE A 12 29.04 44.31 38.65
C ILE A 12 29.67 42.96 38.35
N GLY A 13 29.13 41.91 38.95
CA GLY A 13 29.36 40.54 38.49
C GLY A 13 28.78 40.45 37.09
N ALA A 14 29.64 40.55 36.09
CA ALA A 14 29.31 40.21 34.72
C ALA A 14 28.88 38.74 34.72
N PHE A 15 27.58 38.51 34.82
CA PHE A 15 26.97 37.26 34.41
C PHE A 15 27.17 37.23 32.90
N VAL A 16 28.30 36.65 32.48
CA VAL A 16 28.46 36.19 31.11
C VAL A 16 27.38 35.12 30.97
N LEU A 17 26.19 35.54 30.55
CA LEU A 17 25.26 34.68 29.85
C LEU A 17 26.08 34.14 28.68
N GLY A 18 26.63 32.95 28.88
CA GLY A 18 26.99 32.10 27.76
C GLY A 18 25.71 31.93 26.97
N LEU A 19 25.57 32.75 25.91
CA LEU A 19 24.83 32.37 24.73
C LEU A 19 25.49 31.08 24.24
N ALA A 20 25.09 29.97 24.85
CA ALA A 20 25.14 28.68 24.18
C ALA A 20 24.35 28.93 22.90
N VAL A 21 25.11 28.96 21.81
CA VAL A 21 24.65 29.12 20.46
C VAL A 21 23.55 28.09 20.26
N LEU A 22 22.29 28.52 20.40
CA LEU A 22 21.13 27.80 19.91
C LEU A 22 21.24 27.87 18.39
N THR A 23 22.13 27.07 17.80
CA THR A 23 21.86 26.46 16.51
C THR A 23 20.60 25.63 16.72
N GLY A 24 19.46 26.29 16.69
CA GLY A 24 18.15 25.65 16.66
C GLY A 24 18.06 24.92 15.33
N CYS A 25 18.67 23.74 15.26
CA CYS A 25 18.25 22.73 14.33
C CYS A 25 16.79 22.49 14.70
N ALA A 26 15.87 23.01 13.88
CA ALA A 26 14.50 22.59 13.93
C ALA A 26 14.52 21.06 13.77
N ILE A 27 14.32 20.34 14.88
CA ILE A 27 14.22 18.89 14.81
C ILE A 27 12.86 18.62 14.21
N ASP A 28 12.87 18.34 12.91
CA ASP A 28 11.72 17.94 12.15
C ASP A 28 11.10 16.68 12.78
N LYS A 29 9.89 16.79 13.35
CA LYS A 29 9.23 15.71 14.11
C LYS A 29 9.21 14.38 13.35
N GLY A 30 8.91 14.37 12.06
CA GLY A 30 8.91 13.16 11.23
C GLY A 30 10.30 12.54 11.08
N SER A 31 11.37 13.35 11.09
CA SER A 31 12.75 12.83 11.12
C SER A 31 13.09 12.18 12.45
N ALA A 32 12.65 12.75 13.57
CA ALA A 32 12.83 12.16 14.89
C ALA A 32 12.07 10.83 15.00
N LEU A 33 10.79 10.79 14.58
CA LEU A 33 9.98 9.57 14.59
C LEU A 33 10.59 8.45 13.72
N ALA A 34 11.17 8.79 12.57
CA ALA A 34 11.87 7.83 11.73
C ALA A 34 13.13 7.27 12.41
N ALA A 35 13.93 8.13 13.04
CA ALA A 35 15.12 7.71 13.77
C ALA A 35 14.77 6.85 14.99
N ASP A 36 13.72 7.21 15.74
CA ASP A 36 13.23 6.43 16.89
C ASP A 36 12.74 5.05 16.45
N PHE A 37 12.10 4.95 15.27
CA PHE A 37 11.72 3.67 14.67
C PHE A 37 12.95 2.84 14.32
N GLU A 38 13.92 3.40 13.59
CA GLU A 38 15.15 2.72 13.22
C GLU A 38 15.91 2.22 14.45
N GLU A 39 16.03 3.04 15.50
CA GLU A 39 16.69 2.66 16.75
C GLU A 39 15.93 1.52 17.47
N SER A 40 14.60 1.59 17.50
CA SER A 40 13.78 0.59 18.19
C SER A 40 13.86 -0.80 17.55
N TRP A 41 14.09 -0.87 16.25
CA TRP A 41 14.15 -2.12 15.48
C TRP A 41 15.58 -2.54 15.10
N ALA A 42 16.58 -1.70 15.38
CA ALA A 42 17.97 -1.98 15.07
C ALA A 42 18.44 -3.29 15.72
N GLY A 43 19.03 -4.17 14.91
CA GLY A 43 19.56 -5.46 15.38
C GLY A 43 18.50 -6.50 15.74
N THR A 44 17.23 -6.27 15.39
CA THR A 44 16.18 -7.29 15.51
C THR A 44 16.53 -8.50 14.63
N PRO A 45 16.57 -9.72 15.16
CA PRO A 45 16.81 -10.92 14.36
C PRO A 45 15.79 -11.06 13.23
N ASP A 46 16.26 -11.57 12.08
CA ASP A 46 15.48 -11.80 10.85
C ASP A 46 15.04 -10.52 10.11
N VAL A 47 15.40 -9.33 10.60
CA VAL A 47 15.21 -8.05 9.89
C VAL A 47 16.48 -7.72 9.11
N ALA A 48 16.41 -7.83 7.79
CA ALA A 48 17.53 -7.57 6.88
C ALA A 48 17.78 -6.08 6.65
N ASP A 49 16.70 -5.29 6.58
CA ASP A 49 16.74 -3.86 6.29
C ASP A 49 15.57 -3.14 6.98
N ILE A 50 15.78 -1.88 7.35
CA ILE A 50 14.75 -1.01 7.93
C ILE A 50 14.64 0.21 7.03
N ARG A 51 13.45 0.43 6.47
CA ARG A 51 13.18 1.56 5.60
C ARG A 51 12.21 2.50 6.25
N THR A 52 12.57 3.78 6.30
CA THR A 52 11.68 4.82 6.83
C THR A 52 11.32 5.83 5.75
N THR A 53 10.06 6.22 5.73
CA THR A 53 9.60 7.41 5.04
C THR A 53 9.14 8.41 6.08
N LYS A 54 9.40 9.69 5.85
CA LYS A 54 9.08 10.78 6.78
C LYS A 54 8.34 11.89 6.06
N ASN A 55 7.37 12.46 6.74
CA ASN A 55 6.63 13.63 6.28
C ASN A 55 6.65 14.69 7.37
N ASN A 56 7.07 15.90 7.04
CA ASN A 56 7.07 17.05 7.94
C ASN A 56 6.14 18.11 7.38
N THR A 57 5.01 18.32 8.05
CA THR A 57 4.09 19.41 7.69
C THR A 57 4.51 20.72 8.35
N LEU A 58 5.09 20.64 9.56
CA LEU A 58 5.69 21.75 10.31
C LEU A 58 6.86 21.18 11.15
N PRO A 59 7.78 22.01 11.68
CA PRO A 59 8.89 21.54 12.52
C PRO A 59 8.46 20.62 13.67
N PHE A 60 7.27 20.88 14.25
CA PHE A 60 6.72 20.11 15.36
C PHE A 60 5.56 19.17 14.95
N SER A 61 5.28 19.03 13.66
CA SER A 61 4.20 18.20 13.14
C SER A 61 4.67 17.39 11.95
N GLY A 62 4.68 16.08 12.12
CA GLY A 62 5.10 15.14 11.10
C GLY A 62 4.66 13.73 11.45
N THR A 63 4.74 12.87 10.44
CA THR A 63 4.46 11.44 10.54
C THR A 63 5.64 10.66 9.97
N SER A 64 5.72 9.39 10.35
CA SER A 64 6.67 8.45 9.77
C SER A 64 5.97 7.15 9.40
N THR A 65 6.48 6.50 8.36
CA THR A 65 6.15 5.10 8.03
C THR A 65 7.43 4.30 8.15
N GLY A 66 7.47 3.34 9.07
CA GLY A 66 8.56 2.39 9.21
C GLY A 66 8.22 1.06 8.54
N THR A 67 9.12 0.53 7.73
CA THR A 67 8.98 -0.77 7.07
C THR A 67 10.11 -1.69 7.49
N LEU A 68 9.77 -2.83 8.06
CA LEU A 68 10.71 -3.92 8.35
C LEU A 68 10.81 -4.82 7.13
N VAL A 69 11.98 -4.91 6.53
CA VAL A 69 12.24 -5.85 5.42
C VAL A 69 12.88 -7.10 6.03
N LEU A 70 12.17 -8.21 5.95
CA LEU A 70 12.61 -9.46 6.57
C LEU A 70 13.57 -10.23 5.66
N GLU A 71 14.41 -11.07 6.26
CA GLU A 71 15.29 -11.98 5.54
C GLU A 71 14.48 -12.97 4.68
N ASP A 72 15.04 -13.34 3.52
CA ASP A 72 14.43 -14.32 2.63
C ASP A 72 14.26 -15.67 3.34
N GLY A 73 13.05 -16.23 3.29
CA GLY A 73 12.73 -17.51 3.95
C GLY A 73 12.40 -17.40 5.44
N THR A 74 12.21 -16.18 5.97
CA THR A 74 11.69 -15.98 7.33
C THR A 74 10.37 -16.76 7.50
N PRO A 75 10.26 -17.64 8.52
CA PRO A 75 9.08 -18.49 8.66
C PRO A 75 7.84 -17.69 9.06
N ALA A 76 6.67 -18.11 8.58
CA ALA A 76 5.40 -17.40 8.81
C ALA A 76 5.07 -17.13 10.30
N ASP A 77 5.48 -18.03 11.20
CA ASP A 77 5.30 -17.82 12.64
C ASP A 77 6.13 -16.64 13.17
N ARG A 78 7.34 -16.45 12.64
CA ARG A 78 8.20 -15.31 12.97
C ARG A 78 7.68 -14.01 12.37
N VAL A 79 7.17 -14.05 11.13
CA VAL A 79 6.49 -12.90 10.51
C VAL A 79 5.30 -12.44 11.36
N ARG A 80 4.51 -13.37 11.89
CA ARG A 80 3.38 -13.08 12.78
C ARG A 80 3.82 -12.46 14.10
N GLU A 81 4.88 -12.99 14.72
CA GLU A 81 5.45 -12.43 15.96
C GLU A 81 5.90 -10.97 15.75
N LEU A 82 6.66 -10.70 14.70
CA LEU A 82 7.11 -9.36 14.35
C LEU A 82 5.94 -8.41 14.02
N ALA A 83 4.88 -8.92 13.38
CA ALA A 83 3.68 -8.13 13.12
C ALA A 83 2.92 -7.78 14.41
N ASP A 84 2.85 -8.70 15.39
CA ASP A 84 2.25 -8.42 16.69
C ASP A 84 3.07 -7.39 17.47
N GLU A 85 4.40 -7.52 17.51
CA GLU A 85 5.31 -6.55 18.13
C GLU A 85 5.22 -5.16 17.46
N LEU A 86 5.18 -5.13 16.13
CA LEU A 86 5.02 -3.89 15.36
C LEU A 86 3.65 -3.25 15.58
N GLY A 87 2.59 -4.06 15.70
CA GLY A 87 1.26 -3.57 16.06
C GLY A 87 1.25 -2.91 17.45
N GLU A 88 1.95 -3.47 18.43
CA GLU A 88 2.11 -2.87 19.76
C GLU A 88 2.96 -1.59 19.73
N TYR A 89 3.97 -1.53 18.85
CA TYR A 89 4.75 -0.32 18.63
C TYR A 89 3.88 0.80 18.04
N VAL A 90 3.15 0.52 16.95
CA VAL A 90 2.26 1.47 16.27
C VAL A 90 1.17 1.97 17.22
N ALA A 91 0.59 1.08 18.03
CA ALA A 91 -0.42 1.48 19.02
C ALA A 91 0.11 2.46 20.08
N ARG A 92 1.41 2.42 20.40
CA ARG A 92 2.05 3.36 21.34
C ARG A 92 2.55 4.64 20.67
N ASN A 93 2.66 4.66 19.35
CA ASN A 93 3.25 5.75 18.56
C ASN A 93 2.28 6.19 17.46
N ASP A 94 1.25 6.95 17.84
CA ASP A 94 0.13 7.37 16.98
C ASP A 94 0.51 8.14 15.69
N ALA A 95 1.70 8.74 15.65
CA ALA A 95 2.24 9.44 14.49
C ALA A 95 3.11 8.56 13.57
N THR A 96 3.26 7.26 13.88
CA THR A 96 4.07 6.31 13.12
C THR A 96 3.22 5.13 12.65
N SER A 97 3.21 4.87 11.35
CA SER A 97 2.65 3.64 10.78
C SER A 97 3.73 2.59 10.58
N GLY A 98 3.33 1.32 10.62
CA GLY A 98 4.21 0.16 10.50
C GLY A 98 3.87 -0.70 9.29
N ARG A 99 4.90 -1.21 8.62
CA ARG A 99 4.79 -2.13 7.48
C ARG A 99 5.82 -3.24 7.60
N ILE A 100 5.54 -4.39 6.99
CA ILE A 100 6.45 -5.53 6.88
C ILE A 100 6.56 -5.93 5.42
N THR A 101 7.77 -6.17 4.93
CA THR A 101 8.04 -6.84 3.65
C THR A 101 8.58 -8.25 3.91
N ALA A 102 7.85 -9.27 3.49
CA ALA A 102 8.23 -10.69 3.60
C ALA A 102 7.75 -11.48 2.38
N GLY A 103 8.60 -12.35 1.83
CA GLY A 103 8.26 -13.18 0.68
C GLY A 103 7.94 -12.36 -0.59
N GLY A 104 8.52 -11.15 -0.73
CA GLY A 104 8.22 -10.24 -1.82
C GLY A 104 6.88 -9.50 -1.70
N ILE A 105 6.15 -9.67 -0.60
CA ILE A 105 4.88 -8.99 -0.31
C ILE A 105 5.10 -7.98 0.81
N THR A 106 4.63 -6.75 0.62
CA THR A 106 4.61 -5.72 1.65
C THR A 106 3.20 -5.54 2.18
N PHE A 107 3.04 -5.45 3.50
CA PHE A 107 1.73 -5.23 4.11
C PHE A 107 1.80 -4.27 5.30
N SER A 108 0.76 -3.45 5.47
CA SER A 108 0.62 -2.59 6.63
C SER A 108 0.23 -3.39 7.87
N VAL A 109 0.82 -3.01 9.00
CA VAL A 109 0.50 -3.50 10.34
C VAL A 109 -0.22 -2.38 11.07
N VAL A 110 -1.45 -2.67 11.50
CA VAL A 110 -2.30 -1.70 12.21
C VAL A 110 -2.41 -2.07 13.69
N ALA A 111 -2.73 -1.08 14.52
CA ALA A 111 -2.89 -1.27 15.97
C ALA A 111 -4.01 -2.28 16.32
N ASP A 112 -5.01 -2.42 15.44
CA ASP A 112 -6.04 -3.44 15.58
C ASP A 112 -5.50 -4.83 15.21
N ARG A 113 -5.29 -5.66 16.24
CA ARG A 113 -4.79 -7.03 16.09
C ARG A 113 -5.67 -7.92 15.21
N THR A 114 -6.99 -7.69 15.19
CA THR A 114 -7.90 -8.48 14.36
C THR A 114 -7.63 -8.18 12.89
N ARG A 115 -7.57 -6.90 12.53
CA ARG A 115 -7.27 -6.46 11.17
C ARG A 115 -5.87 -6.90 10.72
N THR A 116 -4.86 -6.78 11.58
CA THR A 116 -3.51 -7.29 11.28
C THR A 116 -3.50 -8.80 11.03
N ARG A 117 -4.30 -9.59 11.76
CA ARG A 117 -4.42 -11.04 11.50
C ARG A 117 -5.10 -11.36 10.17
N GLU A 118 -6.09 -10.58 9.77
CA GLU A 118 -6.73 -10.73 8.45
C GLU A 118 -5.71 -10.48 7.33
N VAL A 119 -4.92 -9.41 7.47
CA VAL A 119 -3.82 -9.09 6.53
C VAL A 119 -2.78 -10.21 6.49
N LEU A 120 -2.36 -10.75 7.64
CA LEU A 120 -1.42 -11.87 7.70
C LEU A 120 -1.99 -13.13 7.04
N ALA A 121 -3.28 -13.41 7.18
CA ALA A 121 -3.92 -14.53 6.51
C ALA A 121 -3.93 -14.35 4.98
N LEU A 122 -4.22 -13.13 4.50
CA LEU A 122 -4.13 -12.82 3.07
C LEU A 122 -2.69 -12.93 2.58
N TRP A 123 -1.72 -12.32 3.27
CA TRP A 123 -0.29 -12.42 2.97
C TRP A 123 0.16 -13.88 2.80
N GLN A 124 -0.14 -14.72 3.78
CA GLN A 124 0.24 -16.14 3.75
C GLN A 124 -0.39 -16.88 2.58
N SER A 125 -1.65 -16.55 2.23
CA SER A 125 -2.32 -17.16 1.07
C SER A 125 -1.68 -16.74 -0.25
N LEU A 126 -1.29 -15.47 -0.38
CA LEU A 126 -0.67 -14.92 -1.59
C LEU A 126 0.76 -15.42 -1.76
N GLU A 127 1.54 -15.51 -0.67
CA GLU A 127 2.91 -16.06 -0.68
C GLU A 127 2.93 -17.52 -1.17
N ALA A 128 1.92 -18.29 -0.80
CA ALA A 128 1.78 -19.69 -1.21
C ALA A 128 1.33 -19.87 -2.68
N ASP A 129 0.84 -18.81 -3.33
CA ASP A 129 0.38 -18.87 -4.73
C ASP A 129 1.51 -18.54 -5.71
N GLY A 130 1.93 -19.53 -6.50
CA GLY A 130 2.97 -19.37 -7.52
C GLY A 130 2.63 -18.42 -8.68
N GLN A 131 1.38 -17.96 -8.80
CA GLN A 131 0.96 -16.89 -9.71
C GLN A 131 1.31 -15.50 -9.17
N VAL A 132 1.54 -15.33 -7.87
CA VAL A 132 1.93 -14.06 -7.26
C VAL A 132 3.44 -13.87 -7.39
N LYS A 133 3.87 -12.68 -7.82
CA LYS A 133 5.28 -12.25 -7.91
C LYS A 133 5.63 -11.20 -6.87
N GLY A 134 4.63 -10.46 -6.42
CA GLY A 134 4.71 -9.47 -5.36
C GLY A 134 3.31 -8.97 -5.05
N ALA A 135 3.15 -8.34 -3.90
CA ALA A 135 1.92 -7.63 -3.57
C ALA A 135 2.21 -6.50 -2.58
N ASP A 136 1.33 -5.51 -2.58
CA ASP A 136 1.25 -4.45 -1.58
C ASP A 136 -0.17 -4.44 -0.98
N ILE A 137 -0.26 -4.62 0.33
CA ILE A 137 -1.49 -4.54 1.11
C ILE A 137 -1.39 -3.33 2.02
N GLU A 138 -1.89 -2.20 1.55
CA GLU A 138 -1.77 -0.90 2.21
C GLU A 138 -3.05 -0.54 2.99
N ASP A 139 -2.87 -0.13 4.25
CA ASP A 139 -3.90 0.59 5.00
C ASP A 139 -3.94 2.05 4.53
N ALA A 140 -4.97 2.40 3.78
CA ALA A 140 -5.11 3.69 3.09
C ALA A 140 -6.38 4.43 3.56
N PRO A 141 -6.43 4.87 4.83
CA PRO A 141 -7.60 5.55 5.38
C PRO A 141 -7.87 6.87 4.62
N TRP A 142 -9.14 7.12 4.30
CA TRP A 142 -9.55 8.32 3.55
C TRP A 142 -10.75 8.99 4.22
N LYS A 143 -10.64 10.31 4.46
CA LYS A 143 -11.71 11.20 4.96
C LYS A 143 -12.51 10.63 6.16
N GLY A 144 -11.81 10.04 7.13
CA GLY A 144 -12.42 9.58 8.38
C GLY A 144 -12.96 8.14 8.35
N GLU A 145 -12.80 7.42 7.24
CA GLU A 145 -13.02 5.97 7.21
C GLU A 145 -11.70 5.26 7.48
N ALA A 146 -11.64 4.58 8.63
CA ALA A 146 -10.46 3.87 9.10
C ALA A 146 -10.28 2.49 8.41
N ASP A 147 -11.33 1.91 7.84
CA ASP A 147 -11.35 0.54 7.35
C ASP A 147 -11.22 0.50 5.83
N ARG A 148 -10.05 0.92 5.32
CA ARG A 148 -9.82 1.00 3.87
C ARG A 148 -8.50 0.36 3.48
N TRP A 149 -8.60 -0.83 2.91
CA TRP A 149 -7.45 -1.52 2.32
C TRP A 149 -7.32 -1.17 0.83
N ARG A 150 -6.08 -0.94 0.39
CA ARG A 150 -5.67 -0.98 -1.02
C ARG A 150 -4.80 -2.22 -1.20
N ILE A 151 -5.14 -3.03 -2.19
CA ILE A 151 -4.41 -4.24 -2.53
C ILE A 151 -3.94 -4.10 -3.97
N ASP A 152 -2.62 -4.05 -4.17
CA ASP A 152 -1.99 -4.12 -5.47
C ASP A 152 -1.24 -5.46 -5.57
N VAL A 153 -1.53 -6.30 -6.57
CA VAL A 153 -0.90 -7.61 -6.75
C VAL A 153 -0.19 -7.67 -8.10
N ASP A 154 1.08 -8.09 -8.09
CA ASP A 154 1.85 -8.40 -9.29
C ASP A 154 1.73 -9.89 -9.59
N ALA A 155 1.14 -10.22 -10.72
CA ALA A 155 0.90 -11.57 -11.20
C ALA A 155 1.94 -12.01 -12.24
N ALA A 156 2.17 -13.32 -12.32
CA ALA A 156 3.13 -13.94 -13.24
C ALA A 156 2.79 -13.73 -14.73
N GLY A 157 1.53 -13.45 -15.06
CA GLY A 157 1.04 -13.29 -16.42
C GLY A 157 -0.46 -13.04 -16.45
N MET A 158 -0.98 -12.65 -17.62
CA MET A 158 -2.38 -12.28 -17.78
C MET A 158 -3.39 -13.36 -17.32
N LYS A 159 -3.19 -14.62 -17.69
CA LYS A 159 -4.13 -15.69 -17.29
C LYS A 159 -4.16 -15.89 -15.77
N GLY A 160 -2.98 -15.93 -15.14
CA GLY A 160 -2.84 -16.05 -13.70
C GLY A 160 -3.43 -14.84 -12.96
N GLY A 161 -3.13 -13.63 -13.44
CA GLY A 161 -3.65 -12.40 -12.86
C GLY A 161 -5.17 -12.28 -12.92
N MET A 162 -5.81 -12.73 -14.00
CA MET A 162 -7.28 -12.75 -14.07
C MET A 162 -7.89 -13.78 -13.10
N VAL A 163 -7.23 -14.93 -12.90
CA VAL A 163 -7.66 -15.92 -11.90
C VAL A 163 -7.52 -15.33 -10.49
N LEU A 164 -6.37 -14.74 -10.16
CA LEU A 164 -6.12 -14.07 -8.88
C LEU A 164 -7.15 -12.98 -8.61
N PHE A 165 -7.41 -12.11 -9.59
CA PHE A 165 -8.40 -11.04 -9.43
C PHE A 165 -9.79 -11.59 -9.09
N LYS A 166 -10.25 -12.62 -9.80
CA LYS A 166 -11.55 -13.25 -9.55
C LYS A 166 -11.60 -13.98 -8.22
N ASP A 167 -10.51 -14.63 -7.82
CA ASP A 167 -10.44 -15.36 -6.55
C ASP A 167 -10.45 -14.41 -5.35
N ILE A 168 -9.58 -13.37 -5.37
CA ILE A 168 -9.53 -12.35 -4.30
C ILE A 168 -10.84 -11.57 -4.20
N SER A 169 -11.52 -11.31 -5.33
CA SER A 169 -12.79 -10.58 -5.33
C SER A 169 -14.03 -11.43 -4.98
N ALA A 170 -13.92 -12.76 -4.97
CA ALA A 170 -15.05 -13.63 -4.69
C ALA A 170 -15.26 -13.84 -3.19
N GLU A 171 -16.51 -13.73 -2.74
CA GLU A 171 -16.92 -14.18 -1.40
C GLU A 171 -16.74 -15.71 -1.31
N GLY A 172 -15.60 -16.16 -0.80
CA GLY A 172 -15.25 -17.58 -0.67
C GLY A 172 -14.14 -18.06 -1.60
N GLY A 173 -13.41 -17.16 -2.28
CA GLY A 173 -12.15 -17.50 -2.94
C GLY A 173 -11.10 -18.07 -1.97
N SER A 174 -10.06 -18.67 -2.56
CA SER A 174 -8.91 -19.22 -1.81
C SER A 174 -8.15 -18.13 -1.06
N HIS A 175 -8.08 -16.94 -1.66
CA HIS A 175 -7.63 -15.71 -1.04
C HIS A 175 -8.83 -14.97 -0.45
N ARG A 176 -9.14 -15.24 0.82
CA ARG A 176 -10.25 -14.58 1.51
C ARG A 176 -10.08 -13.05 1.42
N PRO A 177 -11.04 -12.30 0.84
CA PRO A 177 -10.95 -10.85 0.75
C PRO A 177 -10.89 -10.23 2.14
N LEU A 178 -10.09 -9.17 2.29
CA LEU A 178 -10.11 -8.35 3.50
C LEU A 178 -11.44 -7.58 3.56
N PRO A 179 -12.06 -7.42 4.74
CA PRO A 179 -13.18 -6.51 4.88
C PRO A 179 -12.72 -5.07 4.64
N GLY A 180 -13.50 -4.27 3.90
CA GLY A 180 -13.18 -2.87 3.63
C GLY A 180 -12.12 -2.66 2.54
N VAL A 181 -11.96 -3.60 1.61
CA VAL A 181 -11.13 -3.37 0.42
C VAL A 181 -11.76 -2.28 -0.44
N THR A 182 -11.00 -1.22 -0.67
CA THR A 182 -11.44 -0.11 -1.50
C THR A 182 -10.92 -0.20 -2.92
N VAL A 183 -9.71 -0.69 -3.09
CA VAL A 183 -9.10 -0.88 -4.41
C VAL A 183 -8.41 -2.23 -4.40
N LEU A 184 -8.76 -3.05 -5.39
CA LEU A 184 -8.02 -4.24 -5.78
C LEU A 184 -7.50 -4.01 -7.19
N LYS A 185 -6.18 -3.98 -7.32
CA LYS A 185 -5.47 -3.92 -8.59
C LYS A 185 -4.67 -5.21 -8.76
N VAL A 186 -4.83 -5.86 -9.89
CA VAL A 186 -3.95 -6.97 -10.28
C VAL A 186 -3.30 -6.61 -11.62
N GLU A 187 -1.97 -6.60 -11.63
CA GLU A 187 -1.16 -6.28 -12.79
C GLU A 187 -0.30 -7.49 -13.15
N GLY A 188 0.05 -7.65 -14.42
CA GLY A 188 1.00 -8.67 -14.86
C GLY A 188 1.36 -8.44 -16.32
N PRO A 189 2.27 -9.25 -16.90
CA PRO A 189 2.57 -9.19 -18.33
C PRO A 189 1.28 -9.24 -19.18
N GLY A 190 0.97 -8.12 -19.85
CA GLY A 190 -0.22 -7.96 -20.69
C GLY A 190 -1.54 -7.82 -19.92
N LEU A 191 -1.54 -7.56 -18.62
CA LEU A 191 -2.77 -7.41 -17.84
C LEU A 191 -2.70 -6.23 -16.89
N LEU A 192 -3.78 -5.47 -16.87
CA LEU A 192 -4.14 -4.61 -15.76
C LEU A 192 -5.63 -4.77 -15.48
N VAL A 193 -6.01 -5.16 -14.28
CA VAL A 193 -7.41 -5.14 -13.81
C VAL A 193 -7.50 -4.39 -12.49
N GLU A 194 -8.42 -3.44 -12.41
CA GLU A 194 -8.56 -2.55 -11.26
C GLU A 194 -10.04 -2.35 -10.88
N SER A 195 -10.36 -2.53 -9.60
CA SER A 195 -11.68 -2.22 -9.03
C SER A 195 -11.78 -0.75 -8.61
N ALA A 196 -13.01 -0.26 -8.52
CA ALA A 196 -13.28 1.06 -7.96
C ALA A 196 -13.49 1.00 -6.44
N PHE A 197 -13.39 2.17 -5.80
CA PHE A 197 -13.76 2.39 -4.40
C PHE A 197 -15.12 1.76 -4.01
N GLY A 198 -15.09 0.96 -2.95
CA GLY A 198 -16.25 0.39 -2.25
C GLY A 198 -16.81 -0.87 -2.91
N ASP A 199 -15.97 -1.90 -3.09
CA ASP A 199 -16.35 -3.23 -3.59
C ASP A 199 -17.05 -3.25 -4.97
N ARG A 200 -16.84 -2.20 -5.76
CA ARG A 200 -17.38 -2.12 -7.11
C ARG A 200 -16.37 -2.70 -8.08
N PHE A 201 -16.51 -4.00 -8.33
CA PHE A 201 -15.71 -4.73 -9.32
C PHE A 201 -16.13 -4.37 -10.76
N PRO A 202 -15.20 -4.42 -11.73
CA PRO A 202 -15.47 -4.16 -13.14
C PRO A 202 -16.16 -5.37 -13.82
N THR A 203 -17.29 -5.84 -13.28
CA THR A 203 -17.94 -7.11 -13.68
C THR A 203 -18.22 -7.22 -15.18
N GLU A 204 -18.74 -6.16 -15.81
CA GLU A 204 -19.00 -6.19 -17.26
C GLU A 204 -17.73 -6.17 -18.09
N ALA A 205 -16.70 -5.43 -17.66
CA ALA A 205 -15.41 -5.46 -18.33
C ALA A 205 -14.77 -6.85 -18.25
N VAL A 206 -14.92 -7.53 -17.11
CA VAL A 206 -14.49 -8.93 -16.94
C VAL A 206 -15.30 -9.86 -17.85
N ALA A 207 -16.61 -9.67 -17.96
CA ALA A 207 -17.45 -10.45 -18.88
C ALA A 207 -17.06 -10.26 -20.35
N ALA A 208 -16.78 -9.02 -20.77
CA ALA A 208 -16.26 -8.72 -22.11
C ALA A 208 -14.93 -9.42 -22.39
N TYR A 209 -13.99 -9.33 -21.44
CA TYR A 209 -12.70 -10.02 -21.54
C TYR A 209 -12.87 -11.54 -21.62
N ASP A 210 -13.71 -12.13 -20.77
CA ASP A 210 -13.95 -13.58 -20.75
C ASP A 210 -14.56 -14.06 -22.06
N ALA A 211 -15.49 -13.29 -22.63
CA ALA A 211 -16.11 -13.62 -23.91
C ALA A 211 -15.08 -13.62 -25.05
N VAL A 212 -14.22 -12.60 -25.12
CA VAL A 212 -13.17 -12.52 -26.16
C VAL A 212 -12.12 -13.60 -25.97
N SER A 213 -11.57 -13.75 -24.76
CA SER A 213 -10.50 -14.71 -24.46
C SER A 213 -10.93 -16.18 -24.63
N ALA A 214 -12.24 -16.46 -24.59
CA ALA A 214 -12.77 -17.78 -24.89
C ALA A 214 -12.67 -18.17 -26.38
N ARG A 215 -12.53 -17.20 -27.30
CA ARG A 215 -12.51 -17.45 -28.75
C ARG A 215 -11.27 -16.96 -29.46
N TYR A 216 -10.65 -15.89 -28.97
CA TYR A 216 -9.52 -15.23 -29.61
C TYR A 216 -8.35 -15.15 -28.63
N PRO A 217 -7.10 -15.25 -29.14
CA PRO A 217 -5.94 -14.94 -28.33
C PRO A 217 -5.95 -13.45 -27.95
N VAL A 218 -5.59 -13.16 -26.71
CA VAL A 218 -5.47 -11.79 -26.19
C VAL A 218 -4.00 -11.52 -25.89
N ALA A 219 -3.44 -10.45 -26.46
CA ALA A 219 -2.06 -10.03 -26.22
C ALA A 219 -1.96 -9.14 -24.99
N ALA A 220 -2.95 -8.28 -24.76
CA ALA A 220 -3.05 -7.46 -23.57
C ALA A 220 -4.49 -7.11 -23.22
N ALA A 221 -4.76 -6.83 -21.95
CA ALA A 221 -6.05 -6.34 -21.50
C ALA A 221 -5.92 -5.34 -20.35
N THR A 222 -6.68 -4.25 -20.45
CA THR A 222 -6.86 -3.28 -19.38
C THR A 222 -8.34 -3.22 -19.02
N LEU A 223 -8.68 -3.60 -17.79
CA LEU A 223 -10.02 -3.59 -17.25
C LEU A 223 -10.04 -2.64 -16.07
N ARG A 224 -10.84 -1.60 -16.12
CA ARG A 224 -10.89 -0.62 -15.02
C ARG A 224 -12.32 -0.32 -14.66
N ARG A 225 -12.54 -0.01 -13.39
CA ARG A 225 -13.72 0.73 -12.97
C ARG A 225 -13.27 2.05 -12.38
N ASP A 226 -13.71 3.13 -13.01
CA ASP A 226 -13.55 4.47 -12.47
C ASP A 226 -14.86 4.92 -11.80
N ALA A 227 -14.73 5.70 -10.72
CA ALA A 227 -15.88 6.18 -9.96
C ALA A 227 -16.71 7.22 -10.72
N VAL A 228 -16.11 7.90 -11.71
CA VAL A 228 -16.75 8.96 -12.52
C VAL A 228 -17.17 8.43 -13.89
N SER A 229 -16.32 7.63 -14.52
CA SER A 229 -16.44 7.19 -15.92
C SER A 229 -17.13 5.83 -16.07
N GLY A 230 -17.37 5.12 -14.96
CA GLY A 230 -17.92 3.77 -14.98
C GLY A 230 -16.86 2.70 -15.27
N SER A 231 -17.30 1.53 -15.70
CA SER A 231 -16.38 0.46 -16.11
C SER A 231 -15.91 0.68 -17.54
N ALA A 232 -14.67 0.31 -17.84
CA ALA A 232 -14.10 0.35 -19.17
C ALA A 232 -13.21 -0.86 -19.39
N VAL A 233 -13.15 -1.32 -20.64
CA VAL A 233 -12.32 -2.45 -21.05
C VAL A 233 -11.62 -2.14 -22.37
N ARG A 234 -10.31 -2.35 -22.38
CA ARG A 234 -9.49 -2.33 -23.59
C ARG A 234 -8.86 -3.70 -23.78
N ILE A 235 -9.10 -4.34 -24.92
CA ILE A 235 -8.58 -5.66 -25.26
C ILE A 235 -7.72 -5.54 -26.52
N VAL A 236 -6.49 -6.04 -26.46
CA VAL A 236 -5.58 -6.10 -27.59
C VAL A 236 -5.57 -7.52 -28.13
N VAL A 237 -5.99 -7.69 -29.38
CA VAL A 237 -5.89 -8.95 -30.11
C VAL A 237 -4.66 -8.94 -31.05
N PRO A 238 -3.95 -10.05 -31.24
CA PRO A 238 -2.76 -10.07 -32.11
C PRO A 238 -3.09 -9.81 -33.59
N LEU A 239 -4.22 -10.32 -34.07
CA LEU A 239 -4.57 -10.27 -35.50
C LEU A 239 -5.60 -9.18 -35.77
N SER A 240 -5.25 -8.24 -36.64
CA SER A 240 -6.16 -7.15 -37.04
C SER A 240 -7.47 -7.64 -37.67
N ALA A 241 -7.47 -8.84 -38.26
CA ALA A 241 -8.67 -9.45 -38.83
C ALA A 241 -9.71 -9.85 -37.77
N ASP A 242 -9.28 -10.05 -36.52
CA ASP A 242 -10.15 -10.49 -35.42
C ASP A 242 -10.83 -9.32 -34.70
N ILE A 243 -10.36 -8.08 -34.91
CA ILE A 243 -10.79 -6.89 -34.17
C ILE A 243 -12.31 -6.71 -34.17
N GLU A 244 -12.93 -6.79 -35.37
CA GLU A 244 -14.37 -6.52 -35.52
C GLU A 244 -15.21 -7.56 -34.77
N GLN A 245 -14.93 -8.85 -34.98
CA GLN A 245 -15.66 -9.95 -34.36
C GLN A 245 -15.42 -10.04 -32.86
N ALA A 246 -14.19 -9.82 -32.40
CA ALA A 246 -13.87 -9.73 -30.98
C ALA A 246 -14.57 -8.53 -30.32
N GLY A 247 -14.63 -7.39 -31.01
CA GLY A 247 -15.36 -6.20 -30.56
C GLY A 247 -16.86 -6.45 -30.43
N GLU A 248 -17.48 -7.12 -31.40
CA GLU A 248 -18.90 -7.53 -31.32
C GLU A 248 -19.15 -8.47 -30.13
N LEU A 249 -18.27 -9.45 -29.93
CA LEU A 249 -18.37 -10.40 -28.83
C LEU A 249 -18.24 -9.71 -27.46
N ALA A 250 -17.26 -8.81 -27.32
CA ALA A 250 -17.06 -8.01 -26.12
C ALA A 250 -18.28 -7.15 -25.79
N ARG A 251 -18.81 -6.40 -26.77
CA ARG A 251 -20.00 -5.54 -26.59
C ARG A 251 -21.26 -6.36 -26.30
N SER A 252 -21.39 -7.54 -26.90
CA SER A 252 -22.51 -8.44 -26.61
C SER A 252 -22.48 -8.97 -25.18
N ALA A 253 -21.28 -9.21 -24.63
CA ALA A 253 -21.11 -9.69 -23.26
C ALA A 253 -21.22 -8.57 -22.21
N ALA A 254 -21.02 -7.31 -22.62
CA ALA A 254 -21.02 -6.13 -21.77
C ALA A 254 -21.87 -5.00 -22.36
N PRO A 255 -23.20 -5.18 -22.48
CA PRO A 255 -24.06 -4.29 -23.25
C PRO A 255 -24.17 -2.88 -22.66
N ASN A 256 -23.92 -2.69 -21.36
CA ASN A 256 -24.03 -1.37 -20.72
C ASN A 256 -22.74 -0.55 -20.81
N LEU A 257 -21.63 -1.13 -21.28
CA LEU A 257 -20.37 -0.41 -21.46
C LEU A 257 -20.36 0.46 -22.73
N GLY A 258 -21.12 0.09 -23.76
CA GLY A 258 -21.19 0.85 -25.01
C GLY A 258 -19.79 1.12 -25.60
N ASP A 259 -19.45 2.39 -25.79
CA ASP A 259 -18.16 2.85 -26.34
C ASP A 259 -16.98 2.67 -25.36
N ALA A 260 -17.24 2.32 -24.10
CA ALA A 260 -16.19 1.97 -23.13
C ALA A 260 -15.60 0.56 -23.36
N VAL A 261 -16.08 -0.17 -24.39
CA VAL A 261 -15.48 -1.39 -24.91
C VAL A 261 -14.61 -1.06 -26.12
N GLU A 262 -13.30 -1.12 -25.91
CA GLU A 262 -12.30 -0.90 -26.96
C GLU A 262 -11.61 -2.24 -27.29
N VAL A 263 -11.66 -2.66 -28.56
CA VAL A 263 -10.87 -3.79 -29.05
C VAL A 263 -9.97 -3.30 -30.18
N VAL A 264 -8.67 -3.57 -30.06
CA VAL A 264 -7.64 -3.09 -31.00
C VAL A 264 -6.66 -4.19 -31.39
N GLY A 265 -5.94 -3.98 -32.49
CA GLY A 265 -4.86 -4.86 -32.93
C GLY A 265 -3.52 -4.52 -32.28
N GLU A 266 -2.64 -5.50 -32.16
CA GLU A 266 -1.27 -5.29 -31.71
C GLU A 266 -0.51 -4.33 -32.66
N GLY A 267 0.09 -3.27 -32.10
CA GLY A 267 0.80 -2.24 -32.88
C GLY A 267 -0.02 -1.00 -33.28
N ARG A 268 -1.21 -0.79 -32.70
CA ARG A 268 -2.02 0.44 -32.80
C ARG A 268 -2.38 1.04 -31.46
#